data_AF-A0A0M0JGE6-F1
#
_entry.id   AF-A0A0M0JGE6-F1
#
_cell.length_a   1.000
_cell.length_b   1.000
_cell.length_c   1.000
_cell.angle_alpha   90.00
_cell.angle_beta   90.00
_cell.angle_gamma   90.00
#
_symmetry.space_group_name_H-M   'P 1'
#
loop_
_entity.id
_entity.type
_entity.pdbx_description
1 polymer ?
#
loop_
_entity_poly.entity_id
_entity_poly.type
_entity_poly.pdbx_seq_one_letter_code
_entity_poly.pdbx_strand_id
1 'polypeptide(L)'
;MTEASLAAAAPDQQKQLLGERLFPLISQVQPAFSGKITGMLLEMDDGELLNLLESPEALIAKIVEAVSALEMHAAEGDVNPE
;
A
#
# COMPACT_ATOMS: atom_id res chain seq x y z
N MET A 1 -1.77 23.18 -8.48
CA MET A 1 -2.48 22.91 -7.21
C MET A 1 -1.46 23.06 -6.10
N THR A 2 -1.71 23.93 -5.14
CA THR A 2 -0.70 24.48 -4.21
C THR A 2 -0.50 23.56 -3.01
N GLU A 3 0.75 23.32 -2.62
CA GLU A 3 1.17 22.45 -1.50
C GLU A 3 0.46 22.77 -0.16
N ALA A 4 0.00 24.02 0.02
CA ALA A 4 -0.78 24.46 1.17
C ALA A 4 -2.17 23.81 1.31
N SER A 5 -2.72 23.22 0.24
CA SER A 5 -4.01 22.51 0.28
C SER A 5 -3.90 21.05 0.75
N LEU A 6 -2.70 20.47 0.73
CA LEU A 6 -2.46 19.11 1.24
C LEU A 6 -2.35 19.08 2.77
N ALA A 7 -1.70 20.08 3.39
CA ALA A 7 -1.48 20.13 4.83
C ALA A 7 -2.75 20.41 5.68
N ALA A 8 -3.85 20.82 5.04
CA ALA A 8 -5.16 21.02 5.68
C ALA A 8 -6.15 19.88 5.40
N ALA A 9 -5.75 18.89 4.57
CA ALA A 9 -6.57 17.73 4.31
C ALA A 9 -6.48 16.75 5.49
N ALA A 10 -7.59 16.10 5.83
CA ALA A 10 -7.59 15.10 6.89
C ALA A 10 -6.52 14.02 6.61
N PRO A 11 -5.90 13.41 7.64
CA PRO A 11 -4.88 12.37 7.46
C PRO A 11 -5.32 11.25 6.49
N ASP A 12 -6.61 10.91 6.47
CA ASP A 12 -7.22 10.01 5.48
C ASP A 12 -7.03 10.43 4.01
N GLN A 13 -7.16 11.73 3.70
CA GLN A 13 -6.98 12.24 2.34
C GLN A 13 -5.53 12.13 1.88
N GLN A 14 -4.58 12.32 2.79
CA GLN A 14 -3.15 12.23 2.49
C GLN A 14 -2.77 10.79 2.13
N LYS A 15 -3.26 9.83 2.93
CA LYS A 15 -3.16 8.40 2.65
C LYS A 15 -3.80 8.04 1.31
N GLN A 16 -5.00 8.57 1.01
CA GLN A 16 -5.65 8.29 -0.27
C GLN A 16 -4.81 8.75 -1.48
N LEU A 17 -4.19 9.94 -1.40
CA LEU A 17 -3.30 10.44 -2.45
C LEU A 17 -2.02 9.59 -2.58
N LEU A 18 -1.43 9.17 -1.46
CA LEU A 18 -0.28 8.24 -1.47
C LEU A 18 -0.67 6.90 -2.08
N GLY A 19 -1.87 6.40 -1.78
CA GLY A 19 -2.43 5.16 -2.31
C GLY A 19 -2.56 5.19 -3.83
N GLU A 20 -3.10 6.27 -4.39
CA GLU A 20 -3.19 6.45 -5.84
C GLU A 20 -1.81 6.46 -6.53
N ARG A 21 -0.75 6.88 -5.81
CA ARG A 21 0.63 6.85 -6.33
C ARG A 21 1.29 5.48 -6.19
N LEU A 22 1.06 4.80 -5.07
CA LEU A 22 1.63 3.48 -4.79
C LEU A 22 0.96 2.37 -5.59
N PHE A 23 -0.36 2.43 -5.78
CA PHE A 23 -1.13 1.41 -6.48
C PHE A 23 -0.57 1.03 -7.86
N PRO A 24 -0.28 1.96 -8.79
CA PRO A 24 0.27 1.59 -10.09
C PRO A 24 1.70 1.04 -10.01
N LEU A 25 2.49 1.43 -9.01
CA LEU A 25 3.84 0.88 -8.79
C LEU A 25 3.75 -0.57 -8.30
N ILE A 26 2.87 -0.83 -7.33
CA ILE A 26 2.62 -2.16 -6.80
C ILE A 26 2.01 -3.04 -7.89
N SER A 27 1.05 -2.53 -8.66
CA SER A 27 0.38 -3.28 -9.72
C SER A 27 1.31 -3.69 -10.87
N GLN A 28 2.40 -2.95 -11.11
CA GLN A 28 3.43 -3.38 -12.06
C GLN A 28 4.21 -4.61 -11.59
N VAL A 29 4.41 -4.77 -10.28
CA VAL A 29 5.15 -5.89 -9.68
C VAL A 29 4.20 -7.06 -9.39
N GLN A 30 3.07 -6.76 -8.75
CA GLN A 30 2.07 -7.72 -8.34
C GLN A 30 0.64 -7.18 -8.60
N PRO A 31 0.11 -7.36 -9.82
CA PRO A 31 -1.24 -6.89 -10.17
C PRO A 31 -2.35 -7.67 -9.48
N ALA A 32 -2.14 -8.94 -9.10
CA ALA A 32 -3.18 -9.77 -8.50
C ALA A 32 -3.57 -9.30 -7.09
N PHE A 33 -2.60 -8.79 -6.33
CA PHE A 33 -2.79 -8.36 -4.96
C PHE A 33 -2.60 -6.85 -4.76
N SER A 34 -2.47 -6.06 -5.83
CA SER A 34 -2.12 -4.64 -5.73
C SER A 34 -3.09 -3.86 -4.85
N GLY A 35 -4.40 -4.12 -4.93
CA GLY A 35 -5.39 -3.47 -4.08
C GLY A 35 -5.20 -3.79 -2.59
N LYS A 36 -5.01 -5.06 -2.23
CA LYS A 36 -4.80 -5.48 -0.84
C LYS A 36 -3.46 -4.98 -0.29
N ILE A 37 -2.38 -5.11 -1.06
CA ILE A 37 -1.04 -4.65 -0.68
C ILE A 37 -1.04 -3.13 -0.50
N THR A 38 -1.65 -2.38 -1.42
CA THR A 38 -1.77 -0.92 -1.29
C THR A 38 -2.54 -0.58 -0.01
N GLY A 39 -3.65 -1.28 0.28
CA GLY A 39 -4.39 -1.10 1.53
C GLY A 39 -3.54 -1.34 2.78
N MET A 40 -2.78 -2.44 2.82
CA MET A 40 -1.90 -2.76 3.95
C MET A 40 -0.77 -1.74 4.12
N LEU A 41 -0.19 -1.26 3.03
CA LEU A 41 0.84 -0.21 3.07
C LEU A 41 0.26 1.12 3.56
N LEU A 42 -0.99 1.45 3.20
CA LEU A 42 -1.66 2.67 3.66
C LEU A 42 -1.96 2.71 5.16
N GLU A 43 -1.87 1.58 5.85
CA GLU A 43 -1.95 1.55 7.31
C GLU A 43 -0.69 2.13 7.97
N MET A 44 0.43 2.21 7.24
CA MET A 44 1.67 2.84 7.71
C MET A 44 1.56 4.37 7.83
N ASP A 45 2.52 4.97 8.52
CA ASP A 45 2.66 6.42 8.64
C ASP A 45 3.05 7.06 7.30
N ASP A 46 2.58 8.29 7.06
CA ASP A 46 2.87 9.05 5.83
C ASP A 46 4.37 9.17 5.54
N GLY A 47 5.19 9.34 6.59
CA GLY A 47 6.65 9.42 6.45
C GLY A 47 7.27 8.12 5.93
N GLU A 48 6.73 6.97 6.31
CA GLU A 48 7.22 5.67 5.84
C GLU A 48 6.81 5.43 4.39
N LEU A 49 5.56 5.79 4.03
CA LEU A 49 5.07 5.72 2.66
C LEU A 49 5.84 6.63 1.69
N LEU A 50 6.20 7.84 2.14
CA LEU A 50 7.07 8.74 1.37
C LEU A 50 8.44 8.11 1.14
N ASN A 51 9.06 7.52 2.17
CA ASN A 51 10.34 6.85 2.03
C ASN A 51 10.27 5.65 1.04
N LEU A 52 9.16 4.90 1.03
CA LEU A 52 8.92 3.83 0.04
C LEU A 52 8.81 4.38 -1.39
N LEU A 53 8.20 5.56 -1.58
CA LEU A 53 8.14 6.22 -2.89
C LEU A 53 9.52 6.71 -3.36
N GLU A 54 10.40 7.09 -2.43
CA GLU A 54 11.77 7.52 -2.73
C GLU A 54 12.73 6.32 -2.94
N SER A 55 12.42 5.16 -2.37
CA SER A 55 13.25 3.95 -2.42
C SER A 55 12.52 2.77 -3.09
N PRO A 56 12.70 2.55 -4.41
CA PRO A 56 12.05 1.45 -5.12
C PRO A 56 12.44 0.07 -4.58
N GLU A 57 13.67 -0.10 -4.09
CA GLU A 57 14.10 -1.35 -3.44
C GLU A 57 13.32 -1.62 -2.15
N ALA A 58 13.10 -0.59 -1.32
CA ALA A 58 12.32 -0.70 -0.10
C ALA A 58 10.84 -0.99 -0.40
N LEU A 59 10.28 -0.34 -1.43
CA LEU A 59 8.92 -0.61 -1.90
C LEU A 59 8.76 -2.07 -2.33
N ILE A 60 9.67 -2.60 -3.15
CA ILE A 60 9.61 -4.00 -3.60
C ILE A 60 9.73 -4.96 -2.42
N ALA A 61 10.66 -4.72 -1.48
CA ALA A 61 10.79 -5.53 -0.28
C ALA A 61 9.47 -5.57 0.51
N LYS A 62 8.83 -4.41 0.68
CA LYS A 62 7.57 -4.30 1.40
C LYS A 62 6.40 -4.96 0.67
N ILE A 63 6.37 -4.88 -0.67
CA ILE A 63 5.43 -5.61 -1.51
C ILE A 63 5.59 -7.12 -1.28
N VAL A 64 6.81 -7.64 -1.28
CA VAL A 64 7.07 -9.07 -1.08
C VAL A 64 6.67 -9.52 0.33
N GLU A 65 6.98 -8.73 1.36
CA GLU A 65 6.53 -8.99 2.73
C GLU A 65 5.00 -9.01 2.82
N ALA A 66 4.32 -8.02 2.23
CA ALA A 66 2.87 -7.95 2.19
C ALA A 66 2.25 -9.11 1.40
N VAL A 67 2.86 -9.53 0.28
CA VAL A 67 2.43 -10.72 -0.47
C VAL A 67 2.53 -11.96 0.40
N SER A 68 3.68 -12.19 1.04
CA SER A 68 3.86 -13.34 1.94
C SER A 68 2.84 -13.36 3.07
N ALA A 69 2.57 -12.20 3.68
CA ALA A 69 1.54 -12.06 4.71
C ALA A 69 0.15 -12.35 4.13
N LEU A 70 -0.18 -11.81 2.96
CA LEU A 70 -1.44 -12.09 2.28
C LEU A 70 -1.62 -13.55 1.91
N GLU A 71 -0.56 -14.26 1.52
CA GLU A 71 -0.59 -15.69 1.22
C GLU A 71 -0.82 -16.52 2.49
N MET A 72 -0.17 -16.17 3.60
CA MET A 72 -0.45 -16.79 4.91
C MET A 72 -1.90 -16.55 5.35
N HIS A 73 -2.36 -15.30 5.30
CA HIS A 73 -3.73 -14.95 5.69
C HIS A 73 -4.79 -15.49 4.71
N ALA A 74 -4.46 -15.63 3.42
CA ALA A 74 -5.35 -16.26 2.44
C ALA A 74 -5.45 -17.77 2.67
N ALA A 75 -4.36 -18.41 3.09
CA ALA A 75 -4.37 -19.82 3.50
C ALA A 75 -5.20 -20.06 4.78
N GLU A 76 -5.33 -19.04 5.64
CA GLU A 76 -6.15 -19.10 6.86
C GLU A 76 -7.59 -18.57 6.67
N GLY A 77 -7.88 -17.91 5.55
CA GLY A 77 -9.15 -17.21 5.29
C GLY A 77 -10.14 -17.89 4.34
N ASP A 78 -9.77 -19.01 3.70
CA ASP A 78 -10.66 -19.79 2.82
C ASP A 78 -11.03 -21.14 3.44
N VAL A 79 -11.37 -21.14 4.73
CA VAL A 79 -12.21 -22.19 5.34
C VAL A 79 -13.62 -21.64 5.50
N ASN A 80 -14.32 -21.40 4.40
CA ASN A 80 -15.78 -21.32 4.43
C ASN A 80 -16.33 -22.73 4.11
N PRO A 81 -16.81 -23.49 5.11
CA PRO A 81 -17.48 -24.75 4.86
C PRO A 81 -18.90 -24.43 4.35
N GLU A 82 -19.18 -24.72 3.07
CA GLU A 82 -20.55 -24.97 2.62
C GLU A 82 -21.02 -26.37 3.05
#